data_AF-A0A9W5NQE2-F1
#
_entry.id   AF-A0A9W5NQE2-F1
#
_cell.length_a   1.000
_cell.length_b   1.000
_cell.length_c   1.000
_cell.angle_alpha   90.00
_cell.angle_beta   90.00
_cell.angle_gamma   90.00
#
_symmetry.space_group_name_H-M   'P 1'
#
loop_
_entity.id
_entity.type
_entity.pdbx_description
1 polymer ?
#
loop_
_entity_poly.entity_id
_entity_poly.type
_entity_poly.pdbx_seq_one_letter_code
_entity_poly.pdbx_strand_id
1 'polypeptide(L)'
;MINGTFKASRGFNLTAEEAKAVAVADKYLDQFLAADKVVFGFPLWNLTIPAVLHTYIDYLNRAGKTFNYTLEGPVGLIGNKKLHY
;
A
#
# COMPACT_ATOMS: atom_id res chain seq x y z
N MET A 1 -11.69 -0.72 2.04
CA MET A 1 -10.31 -1.01 1.59
C MET A 1 -9.98 -2.49 1.68
N ILE A 2 -9.92 -3.09 2.88
CA ILE A 2 -9.53 -4.51 3.07
C ILE A 2 -10.33 -5.48 2.18
N ASN A 3 -11.67 -5.41 2.19
CA ASN A 3 -12.50 -6.28 1.34
C ASN A 3 -12.34 -6.03 -0.16
N GLY A 4 -12.38 -4.77 -0.60
CA GLY A 4 -12.28 -4.44 -2.04
C GLY A 4 -10.93 -4.84 -2.64
N THR A 5 -9.84 -4.52 -1.95
CA THR A 5 -8.48 -4.88 -2.36
C THR A 5 -8.27 -6.39 -2.41
N PHE A 6 -8.78 -7.12 -1.41
CA PHE A 6 -8.73 -8.58 -1.37
C PHE A 6 -9.54 -9.20 -2.52
N LYS A 7 -10.74 -8.68 -2.78
CA LYS A 7 -11.58 -9.13 -3.89
C LYS A 7 -10.91 -8.91 -5.24
N ALA A 8 -10.34 -7.72 -5.44
CA ALA A 8 -9.64 -7.35 -6.66
C ALA A 8 -8.45 -8.29 -6.93
N SER A 9 -7.64 -8.63 -5.91
CA SER A 9 -6.50 -9.53 -6.08
C SER A 9 -6.88 -10.98 -6.39
N ARG A 10 -8.10 -11.39 -6.06
CA ARG A 10 -8.65 -12.74 -6.30
C ARG A 10 -9.56 -12.80 -7.54
N GLY A 11 -9.76 -11.70 -8.26
CA GLY A 11 -10.63 -11.63 -9.43
C GLY A 11 -12.13 -11.74 -9.10
N PHE A 12 -12.53 -11.43 -7.85
CA PHE A 12 -13.94 -11.38 -7.48
C PHE A 12 -14.59 -10.07 -7.95
N ASN A 13 -15.91 -10.11 -8.13
CA ASN A 13 -16.70 -8.93 -8.48
C ASN A 13 -16.66 -7.88 -7.36
N LEU A 14 -16.53 -6.61 -7.77
CA LEU A 14 -16.52 -5.45 -6.88
C LEU A 14 -17.83 -4.67 -6.99
N THR A 15 -18.31 -4.12 -5.87
CA THR A 15 -19.32 -3.06 -5.94
C THR A 15 -18.71 -1.77 -6.49
N ALA A 16 -19.54 -0.79 -6.86
CA ALA A 16 -19.06 0.49 -7.36
C ALA A 16 -18.21 1.24 -6.32
N GLU A 17 -18.57 1.16 -5.03
CA GLU A 17 -17.84 1.75 -3.92
C GLU A 17 -16.52 1.05 -3.67
N GLU A 18 -16.50 -0.28 -3.74
CA GLU A 18 -15.28 -1.09 -3.62
C GLU A 18 -14.31 -0.76 -4.75
N ALA A 19 -14.79 -0.69 -6.00
CA ALA A 19 -13.99 -0.34 -7.16
C ALA A 19 -13.40 1.07 -7.03
N LYS A 20 -14.18 2.06 -6.59
CA LYS A 20 -13.68 3.43 -6.34
C LYS A 20 -12.59 3.44 -5.27
N ALA A 21 -12.78 2.74 -4.15
CA ALA A 21 -11.78 2.68 -3.09
C ALA A 21 -10.49 1.99 -3.55
N VAL A 22 -10.60 0.89 -4.31
CA VAL A 22 -9.45 0.20 -4.90
C VAL A 22 -8.70 1.11 -5.86
N ALA A 23 -9.40 1.85 -6.72
CA ALA A 23 -8.78 2.78 -7.66
C ALA A 23 -8.00 3.90 -6.97
N VAL A 24 -8.51 4.42 -5.84
CA VAL A 24 -7.77 5.42 -5.04
C VAL A 24 -6.48 4.82 -4.49
N ALA A 25 -6.54 3.62 -3.92
CA ALA A 25 -5.36 2.95 -3.38
C ALA A 25 -4.32 2.62 -4.46
N ASP A 26 -4.79 2.09 -5.60
CA ASP A 26 -3.94 1.69 -6.72
C ASP A 26 -3.20 2.91 -7.29
N LYS A 27 -3.84 4.08 -7.39
CA LYS A 27 -3.18 5.32 -7.80
C LYS A 27 -1.92 5.62 -6.96
N TYR A 28 -2.02 5.56 -5.64
CA TYR A 28 -0.90 5.86 -4.75
C TYR A 28 0.14 4.73 -4.72
N LEU A 29 -0.32 3.48 -4.74
CA LEU A 29 0.55 2.31 -4.78
C LEU A 29 1.40 2.29 -6.06
N ASP A 30 0.78 2.51 -7.22
CA ASP A 30 1.48 2.50 -8.50
C ASP A 30 2.49 3.64 -8.60
N GLN A 31 2.12 4.84 -8.09
CA GLN A 31 3.06 5.96 -7.97
C GLN A 31 4.27 5.58 -7.09
N PHE A 32 4.04 4.96 -5.94
CA PHE A 32 5.09 4.53 -5.03
C PHE A 32 5.99 3.45 -5.67
N LEU A 33 5.40 2.47 -6.36
CA LEU A 33 6.14 1.39 -7.02
C LEU A 33 7.03 1.92 -8.15
N ALA A 34 6.57 2.91 -8.90
CA ALA A 34 7.31 3.52 -10.01
C ALA A 34 8.55 4.33 -9.58
N ALA A 35 8.63 4.79 -8.32
CA ALA A 35 9.73 5.63 -7.86
C ALA A 35 10.97 4.82 -7.41
N ASP A 36 12.18 5.14 -7.88
CA ASP A 36 13.41 4.47 -7.40
C ASP A 36 13.79 4.86 -5.96
N LYS A 37 13.41 6.07 -5.55
CA LYS A 37 13.69 6.65 -4.24
C LYS A 37 12.44 7.32 -3.68
N VAL A 38 12.21 7.18 -2.38
CA VAL A 38 11.08 7.81 -1.69
C VAL A 38 11.60 8.51 -0.43
N VAL A 39 11.13 9.74 -0.21
CA VAL A 39 11.41 10.54 0.98
C VAL A 39 10.10 10.78 1.73
N PHE A 40 10.06 10.40 3.00
CA PHE A 40 8.96 10.73 3.91
C PHE A 40 9.38 11.92 4.77
N GLY A 41 8.54 12.96 4.83
CA GLY A 41 8.74 14.09 5.73
C GLY A 41 7.44 14.35 6.48
N PHE A 42 7.45 14.22 7.79
CA PHE A 42 6.26 14.36 8.63
C PHE A 42 6.62 14.81 10.05
N PRO A 43 5.72 15.53 10.74
CA PRO A 43 5.89 15.86 12.15
C PRO A 43 5.57 14.64 13.04
N LEU A 44 6.16 14.60 14.23
CA LEU A 44 5.75 13.66 15.28
C LEU A 44 4.53 14.20 16.01
N TRP A 45 3.39 13.54 15.88
CA TRP A 45 2.14 13.88 16.58
C TRP A 45 1.66 12.70 17.41
N ASN A 46 1.39 12.92 18.70
CA ASN A 46 0.92 11.87 19.61
C ASN A 46 1.78 10.60 19.56
N LEU A 47 3.11 10.77 19.55
CA LEU A 47 4.10 9.69 19.48
C LEU A 47 4.08 8.87 18.17
N THR A 48 3.44 9.36 17.11
CA THR A 48 3.36 8.65 15.83
C THR A 48 3.26 9.62 14.63
N ILE A 49 3.08 9.03 13.44
CA ILE A 49 2.86 9.73 12.17
C ILE A 49 1.45 10.36 12.11
N PRO A 50 1.25 11.45 11.34
CA PRO A 50 -0.09 11.97 11.09
C PRO A 50 -1.02 10.92 10.44
N ALA A 51 -2.31 10.97 10.76
CA ALA A 51 -3.31 10.01 10.28
C ALA A 51 -3.35 9.88 8.74
N VAL A 52 -3.07 10.98 8.02
CA VAL A 52 -2.99 10.97 6.56
C VAL A 52 -1.83 10.13 6.03
N LEU A 53 -0.67 10.13 6.73
CA LEU A 53 0.47 9.29 6.35
C LEU A 53 0.21 7.83 6.72
N HIS A 54 -0.47 7.55 7.84
CA HIS A 54 -0.93 6.21 8.16
C HIS A 54 -1.83 5.65 7.04
N THR A 55 -2.83 6.43 6.61
CA THR A 55 -3.74 6.04 5.52
C THR A 55 -2.99 5.80 4.21
N TYR A 56 -1.98 6.63 3.90
CA TYR A 56 -1.13 6.41 2.73
C TYR A 56 -0.38 5.07 2.83
N ILE A 57 0.21 4.75 3.99
CA ILE A 57 0.90 3.46 4.20
C ILE A 57 -0.07 2.29 4.07
N ASP A 58 -1.32 2.41 4.54
CA ASP A 58 -2.37 1.39 4.35
C ASP A 58 -2.62 1.10 2.86
N TYR A 59 -2.53 2.12 1.99
CA TYR A 59 -2.71 1.95 0.54
C TYR A 59 -1.57 1.17 -0.10
N LEU A 60 -0.34 1.32 0.43
CA LEU A 60 0.84 0.64 -0.06
C LEU A 60 0.87 -0.85 0.32
N ASN A 61 0.10 -1.26 1.33
CA ASN A 61 0.09 -2.63 1.82
C ASN A 61 -0.72 -3.54 0.90
N ARG A 62 -0.04 -4.24 -0.02
CA ARG A 62 -0.68 -5.04 -1.07
C ARG A 62 0.11 -6.32 -1.37
N ALA A 63 -0.51 -7.46 -1.06
CA ALA A 63 0.00 -8.77 -1.46
C ALA A 63 0.10 -8.88 -2.99
N GLY A 64 1.20 -9.45 -3.50
CA GLY A 64 1.49 -9.52 -4.93
C GLY A 64 2.11 -8.25 -5.51
N LYS A 65 2.24 -7.17 -4.73
CA LYS A 65 2.79 -5.88 -5.20
C LYS A 65 3.95 -5.39 -4.33
N THR A 66 3.75 -5.24 -3.03
CA THR A 66 4.79 -4.78 -2.08
C THR A 66 5.33 -5.90 -1.20
N PHE A 67 4.57 -6.98 -1.04
CA PHE A 67 5.01 -8.19 -0.36
C PHE A 67 4.30 -9.43 -0.94
N ASN A 68 4.79 -10.63 -0.62
CA ASN A 68 4.14 -11.91 -0.92
C ASN A 68 4.12 -12.80 0.33
N TYR A 69 3.18 -13.75 0.39
CA TYR A 69 3.18 -14.80 1.41
C TYR A 69 3.94 -16.03 0.91
N THR A 70 4.85 -16.57 1.73
CA THR A 70 5.50 -17.87 1.53
C THR A 70 5.16 -18.82 2.68
N LEU A 71 5.65 -20.06 2.63
CA LEU A 71 5.46 -21.03 3.71
C LEU A 71 6.15 -20.60 5.02
N GLU A 72 7.24 -19.84 4.90
CA GLU A 72 8.06 -19.34 6.01
C GLU A 72 7.57 -17.97 6.53
N GLY A 73 6.63 -17.33 5.83
CA GLY A 73 6.02 -16.06 6.22
C GLY A 73 5.99 -15.02 5.09
N PRO A 74 5.58 -13.77 5.39
CA PRO A 74 5.57 -12.70 4.40
C PRO A 74 6.99 -12.24 4.01
N VAL A 75 7.24 -12.04 2.72
CA VAL A 75 8.49 -11.49 2.17
C VAL A 75 8.23 -10.21 1.39
N GLY A 76 9.03 -9.16 1.62
CA GLY A 76 8.92 -7.88 0.91
C GLY A 76 9.44 -7.96 -0.52
N LEU A 77 8.80 -7.24 -1.45
CA LEU A 77 9.13 -7.22 -2.88
C LEU A 77 9.86 -5.94 -3.35
N ILE A 78 10.01 -4.95 -2.47
CA ILE A 78 10.54 -3.61 -2.80
C ILE A 78 12.00 -3.39 -2.37
N GLY A 79 12.79 -4.46 -2.18
CA GLY A 79 14.12 -4.41 -1.57
C GLY A 79 15.17 -3.52 -2.26
N ASN A 80 14.96 -3.18 -3.53
CA ASN A 80 15.88 -2.33 -4.30
C ASN A 80 15.57 -0.82 -4.19
N LYS A 81 14.42 -0.45 -3.60
CA LYS A 81 13.97 0.94 -3.49
C LYS A 81 14.64 1.64 -2.31
N LYS A 82 15.25 2.80 -2.53
CA LYS A 82 15.91 3.57 -1.44
C LYS A 82 14.89 4.42 -0.69
N LEU A 83 14.85 4.27 0.63
CA LEU A 83 13.93 5.01 1.50
C LEU A 83 14.72 5.99 2.39
N HIS A 84 14.23 7.22 2.49
CA HIS A 84 14.67 8.23 3.45
C HIS A 84 13.43 8.70 4.24
N TYR A 85 13.57 8.92 5.54
CA TYR A 85 12.48 9.28 6.44
C TYR A 85 12.95 10.20 7.55
#